data_AF-A0A924MZG4-F1
#
_entry.id   AF-A0A924MZG4-F1
#
_cell.length_a   1.000
_cell.length_b   1.000
_cell.length_c   1.000
_cell.angle_alpha   90.00
_cell.angle_beta   90.00
_cell.angle_gamma   90.00
#
_symmetry.space_group_name_H-M   'P 1'
#
loop_
_entity.id
_entity.type
_entity.pdbx_description
1 polymer ?
#
loop_
_entity_poly.entity_id
_entity_poly.type
_entity_poly.pdbx_seq_one_letter_code
_entity_poly.pdbx_strand_id
1 'polypeptide(L)'
;MADPGPRPRRMARPRRARPRQDPVVGTLQDPVLRKDRVVSIISDWTEAKATAFGRKNLVFQHDLHERPMFDDEGLARLLDQYPRDQLGVFTMGEDPKAWTTWRKGAAGNLSGDQLLEAAKTGRIWLNLRHTNDFVAEYAALCDEIFAEKEARVPGLRTFKRDLGMLISSANAQVFYHLDVPLVSLWQIRGQKKVWVYPVADPYVGELALEKIVLKETAEQFAFEPAWDAGAQCVDMVPGTMVTWKQNAPHRIENGPMLNVSISIEFMTPPALMRANVIYANGVLRRRLGARPRIQNGFGPMALGKLAVARGAKALNLQTPHVRHLPVTFGLDAARPGFLVERV
;
A
#
# COMPACT_ATOMS: atom_id res chain seq x y z
N MET A 1 -72.47 8.62 2.34
CA MET A 1 -72.90 9.89 2.97
C MET A 1 -72.67 9.76 4.47
N ALA A 2 -72.13 10.81 5.08
CA ALA A 2 -71.33 10.81 6.30
C ALA A 2 -72.06 10.45 7.60
N ASP A 3 -71.33 9.90 8.57
CA ASP A 3 -71.45 10.31 9.97
C ASP A 3 -70.10 10.10 10.72
N PRO A 4 -69.52 11.09 11.42
CA PRO A 4 -68.14 11.07 11.90
C PRO A 4 -68.03 10.76 13.41
N GLY A 5 -67.13 9.84 13.77
CA GLY A 5 -66.77 9.60 15.17
C GLY A 5 -65.79 10.66 15.73
N PRO A 6 -65.86 10.98 17.04
CA PRO A 6 -64.78 11.72 17.70
C PRO A 6 -64.21 11.05 18.98
N ARG A 7 -62.88 10.90 18.94
CA ARG A 7 -61.80 11.23 19.90
C ARG A 7 -61.79 10.70 21.36
N PRO A 8 -60.59 10.33 21.89
CA PRO A 8 -60.43 9.63 23.17
C PRO A 8 -60.22 10.55 24.39
N ARG A 9 -60.57 10.04 25.58
CA ARG A 9 -60.41 10.66 26.92
C ARG A 9 -59.03 10.34 27.56
N ARG A 10 -58.50 11.33 28.29
CA ARG A 10 -57.30 11.28 29.17
C ARG A 10 -57.51 10.49 30.46
N MET A 11 -56.46 9.86 31.00
CA MET A 11 -56.16 9.66 32.44
C MET A 11 -54.64 9.39 32.56
N ALA A 12 -53.80 10.10 33.33
CA ALA A 12 -53.66 10.32 34.77
C ALA A 12 -52.30 9.72 35.22
N ARG A 13 -51.43 10.53 35.84
CA ARG A 13 -50.08 10.16 36.30
C ARG A 13 -50.10 9.37 37.62
N PRO A 14 -49.11 8.51 37.89
CA PRO A 14 -48.76 8.13 39.26
C PRO A 14 -47.35 8.57 39.71
N ARG A 15 -47.18 8.48 41.03
CA ARG A 15 -46.24 9.17 41.94
C ARG A 15 -44.83 8.54 42.05
N ARG A 16 -43.87 9.35 42.52
CA ARG A 16 -42.51 8.95 42.97
C ARG A 16 -42.53 8.13 44.27
N ALA A 17 -41.58 7.21 44.40
CA ALA A 17 -41.12 6.62 45.67
C ALA A 17 -39.61 6.85 45.86
N ARG A 18 -39.16 6.94 47.12
CA ARG A 18 -37.81 7.27 47.63
C ARG A 18 -37.04 5.99 48.07
N PRO A 19 -35.72 6.07 48.39
CA PRO A 19 -34.73 5.01 48.16
C PRO A 19 -34.46 4.10 49.37
N ARG A 20 -33.79 2.97 49.14
CA ARG A 20 -33.14 2.14 50.18
C ARG A 20 -31.72 1.76 49.76
N GLN A 21 -30.82 1.77 50.75
CA GLN A 21 -29.37 1.54 50.69
C GLN A 21 -28.99 0.04 50.65
N ASP A 22 -27.76 -0.18 50.19
CA ASP A 22 -27.07 -1.43 49.83
C ASP A 22 -26.78 -2.42 50.98
N PRO A 23 -26.28 -3.62 50.63
CA PRO A 23 -25.17 -4.22 51.35
C PRO A 23 -23.92 -4.40 50.48
N VAL A 24 -22.79 -4.18 51.14
CA VAL A 24 -21.41 -4.13 50.69
C VAL A 24 -20.91 -5.48 50.12
N VAL A 25 -20.25 -5.44 48.96
CA VAL A 25 -19.28 -6.45 48.53
C VAL A 25 -18.04 -5.75 47.98
N GLY A 26 -16.93 -5.90 48.71
CA GLY A 26 -15.54 -5.95 48.24
C GLY A 26 -15.05 -4.92 47.23
N THR A 27 -14.34 -3.91 47.72
CA THR A 27 -13.36 -3.14 46.93
C THR A 27 -12.24 -4.05 46.44
N LEU A 28 -12.34 -4.55 45.20
CA LEU A 28 -11.16 -4.78 44.37
C LEU A 28 -10.86 -3.47 43.66
N GLN A 29 -9.95 -2.70 44.24
CA GLN A 29 -9.21 -1.69 43.50
C GLN A 29 -8.49 -2.44 42.38
N ASP A 30 -8.95 -2.28 41.15
CA ASP A 30 -8.12 -2.48 39.96
C ASP A 30 -7.38 -1.16 39.73
N PRO A 31 -6.09 -1.05 40.13
CA PRO A 31 -5.27 -0.01 39.57
C PRO A 31 -4.88 -0.46 38.16
N VAL A 32 -5.01 0.47 37.22
CA VAL A 32 -4.41 0.52 35.87
C VAL A 32 -5.47 0.59 34.75
N LEU A 33 -6.22 1.70 34.75
CA LEU A 33 -6.43 2.44 33.51
C LEU A 33 -5.08 2.99 33.05
N ARG A 34 -4.28 2.17 32.35
CA ARG A 34 -3.16 2.64 31.53
C ARG A 34 -3.75 3.32 30.30
N LYS A 35 -4.16 4.58 30.44
CA LYS A 35 -3.91 5.54 29.36
C LYS A 35 -2.38 5.58 29.18
N ASP A 36 -1.91 5.52 27.94
CA ASP A 36 -0.51 5.70 27.54
C ASP A 36 0.39 4.45 27.50
N ARG A 37 -0.06 3.40 26.83
CA ARG A 37 0.88 2.55 26.06
C ARG A 37 0.27 2.24 24.70
N VAL A 38 0.48 3.13 23.74
CA VAL A 38 0.44 2.70 22.33
C VAL A 38 1.48 1.58 22.25
N VAL A 39 1.03 0.36 22.02
CA VAL A 39 1.93 -0.74 21.70
C VAL A 39 2.62 -0.32 20.40
N SER A 40 3.92 -0.03 20.48
CA SER A 40 4.68 0.40 19.30
C SER A 40 4.75 -0.78 18.34
N ILE A 41 4.29 -0.60 17.12
CA ILE A 41 4.44 -1.54 16.02
C ILE A 41 5.91 -1.63 15.61
N ILE A 42 6.58 -0.48 15.50
CA ILE A 42 8.01 -0.41 15.17
C ILE A 42 8.81 -0.36 16.47
N SER A 43 9.73 -1.31 16.64
CA SER A 43 10.50 -1.48 17.87
C SER A 43 11.78 -0.65 17.93
N ASP A 44 12.27 -0.15 16.80
CA ASP A 44 13.59 0.47 16.67
C ASP A 44 13.59 1.91 16.11
N TRP A 45 12.58 2.71 16.50
CA TRP A 45 12.57 4.15 16.26
C TRP A 45 13.75 4.84 16.95
N THR A 46 14.43 5.72 16.21
CA THR A 46 15.42 6.66 16.74
C THR A 46 15.11 8.07 16.21
N GLU A 47 15.63 9.10 16.88
CA GLU A 47 15.50 10.49 16.41
C GLU A 47 16.09 10.68 15.00
N ALA A 48 17.21 9.99 14.70
CA ALA A 48 17.82 9.99 13.38
C ALA A 48 16.89 9.40 12.31
N LYS A 49 16.26 8.25 12.60
CA LYS A 49 15.29 7.63 11.67
C LYS A 49 14.04 8.50 11.51
N ALA A 50 13.54 9.10 12.59
CA ALA A 50 12.40 10.01 12.54
C ALA A 50 12.68 11.23 11.65
N THR A 51 13.85 11.85 11.81
CA THR A 51 14.28 13.02 11.02
C THR A 51 14.48 12.67 9.53
N ALA A 52 14.92 11.44 9.25
CA ALA A 52 15.20 10.96 7.90
C ALA A 52 13.96 10.39 7.17
N PHE A 53 12.85 10.16 7.87
CA PHE A 53 11.65 9.53 7.32
C PHE A 53 11.12 10.30 6.10
N GLY A 54 10.86 9.58 5.01
CA GLY A 54 10.45 10.14 3.71
C GLY A 54 11.54 10.87 2.93
N ARG A 55 12.77 10.99 3.47
CA ARG A 55 13.91 11.68 2.81
C ARG A 55 15.05 10.74 2.43
N LYS A 56 15.20 9.64 3.17
CA LYS A 56 16.25 8.63 3.00
C LYS A 56 15.63 7.25 2.96
N ASN A 57 16.43 6.29 2.53
CA ASN A 57 16.11 4.88 2.68
C ASN A 57 16.35 4.49 4.13
N LEU A 58 15.36 3.85 4.74
CA LEU A 58 15.39 3.44 6.14
C LEU A 58 14.90 2.01 6.27
N VAL A 59 15.52 1.29 7.19
CA VAL A 59 15.12 -0.05 7.60
C VAL A 59 14.69 0.02 9.07
N PHE A 60 13.62 -0.70 9.41
CA PHE A 60 13.04 -0.77 10.75
C PHE A 60 12.74 -2.23 11.10
N GLN A 61 12.62 -2.48 12.40
CA GLN A 61 12.09 -3.72 12.96
C GLN A 61 10.65 -3.50 13.45
N HIS A 62 9.79 -4.50 13.29
CA HIS A 62 8.39 -4.43 13.66
C HIS A 62 7.79 -5.77 14.10
N ASP A 63 6.72 -5.69 14.89
CA ASP A 63 6.11 -6.89 15.50
C ASP A 63 4.81 -7.33 14.79
N LEU A 64 4.39 -6.64 13.70
CA LEU A 64 3.17 -7.01 12.95
C LEU A 64 3.17 -8.47 12.49
N HIS A 65 4.33 -9.02 12.17
CA HIS A 65 4.46 -10.37 11.63
C HIS A 65 4.02 -11.47 12.62
N GLU A 66 3.88 -11.15 13.91
CA GLU A 66 3.42 -12.06 14.96
C GLU A 66 1.90 -12.07 15.13
N ARG A 67 1.16 -11.18 14.44
CA ARG A 67 -0.29 -11.07 14.60
C ARG A 67 -1.02 -12.26 13.96
N PRO A 68 -2.03 -12.84 14.62
CA PRO A 68 -2.83 -13.95 14.06
C PRO A 68 -3.51 -13.63 12.71
N MET A 69 -3.76 -12.36 12.40
CA MET A 69 -4.32 -11.96 11.10
C MET A 69 -3.43 -12.32 9.89
N PHE A 70 -2.18 -12.71 10.13
CA PHE A 70 -1.21 -13.09 9.10
C PHE A 70 -0.79 -14.56 9.13
N ASP A 71 -1.39 -15.39 10.00
CA ASP A 71 -1.27 -16.83 9.88
C ASP A 71 -2.06 -17.35 8.66
N ASP A 72 -2.02 -18.67 8.41
CA ASP A 72 -2.72 -19.25 7.25
C ASP A 72 -4.23 -18.98 7.29
N GLU A 73 -4.87 -19.08 8.47
CA GLU A 73 -6.30 -18.83 8.61
C GLU A 73 -6.63 -17.35 8.39
N GLY A 74 -5.81 -16.43 8.92
CA GLY A 74 -5.95 -14.98 8.73
C GLY A 74 -5.82 -14.57 7.27
N LEU A 75 -4.86 -15.14 6.55
CA LEU A 75 -4.66 -14.87 5.13
C LEU A 75 -5.77 -15.47 4.26
N ALA A 76 -6.24 -16.68 4.57
CA ALA A 76 -7.39 -17.27 3.90
C ALA A 76 -8.65 -16.43 4.11
N ARG A 77 -8.94 -16.03 5.36
CA ARG A 77 -10.06 -15.12 5.68
C ARG A 77 -9.97 -13.79 4.95
N LEU A 78 -8.78 -13.21 4.82
CA LEU A 78 -8.56 -12.00 4.01
C LEU A 78 -8.96 -12.26 2.54
N LEU A 79 -8.46 -13.35 1.95
CA LEU A 79 -8.70 -13.67 0.54
C LEU A 79 -10.17 -13.98 0.21
N ASP A 80 -10.95 -14.43 1.20
CA ASP A 80 -12.41 -14.60 1.09
C ASP A 80 -13.18 -13.27 1.22
N GLN A 81 -12.75 -12.39 2.12
CA GLN A 81 -13.40 -11.08 2.34
C GLN A 81 -13.08 -10.07 1.24
N TYR A 82 -11.89 -10.17 0.65
CA TYR A 82 -11.43 -9.20 -0.35
C TYR A 82 -12.20 -9.34 -1.67
N PRO A 83 -12.68 -8.22 -2.28
CA PRO A 83 -13.48 -8.28 -3.50
C PRO A 83 -12.77 -8.99 -4.64
N ARG A 84 -13.41 -10.06 -5.16
CA ARG A 84 -12.83 -10.95 -6.18
C ARG A 84 -12.48 -10.22 -7.48
N ASP A 85 -13.23 -9.20 -7.86
CA ASP A 85 -13.02 -8.37 -9.05
C ASP A 85 -11.83 -7.40 -8.90
N GLN A 86 -11.46 -7.07 -7.67
CA GLN A 86 -10.29 -6.22 -7.36
C GLN A 86 -9.00 -7.03 -7.19
N LEU A 87 -9.10 -8.36 -7.00
CA LEU A 87 -7.92 -9.21 -6.77
C LEU A 87 -7.03 -9.26 -8.01
N GLY A 88 -5.80 -8.76 -7.88
CA GLY A 88 -4.76 -8.98 -8.86
C GLY A 88 -4.20 -10.39 -8.75
N VAL A 89 -4.31 -11.19 -9.80
CA VAL A 89 -3.62 -12.48 -9.93
C VAL A 89 -2.62 -12.36 -11.06
N PHE A 90 -1.33 -12.53 -10.75
CA PHE A 90 -0.25 -12.36 -11.72
C PHE A 90 0.72 -13.53 -11.72
N THR A 91 1.35 -13.78 -12.86
CA THR A 91 2.58 -14.59 -12.96
C THR A 91 3.63 -13.81 -13.74
N MET A 92 4.88 -14.26 -13.70
CA MET A 92 6.03 -13.56 -14.28
C MET A 92 7.12 -14.53 -14.73
N GLY A 93 7.95 -14.09 -15.70
CA GLY A 93 9.16 -14.79 -16.10
C GLY A 93 10.27 -14.74 -15.05
N GLU A 94 11.44 -15.26 -15.43
CA GLU A 94 12.61 -15.35 -14.55
C GLU A 94 13.70 -14.31 -14.88
N ASP A 95 13.79 -13.88 -16.14
CA ASP A 95 14.74 -12.84 -16.54
C ASP A 95 14.32 -11.46 -15.96
N PRO A 96 15.13 -10.83 -15.08
CA PRO A 96 14.80 -9.54 -14.48
C PRO A 96 14.71 -8.39 -15.49
N LYS A 97 15.25 -8.56 -16.71
CA LYS A 97 15.13 -7.59 -17.81
C LYS A 97 13.79 -7.71 -18.55
N ALA A 98 13.16 -8.90 -18.51
CA ALA A 98 12.00 -9.22 -19.30
C ALA A 98 10.68 -8.83 -18.59
N TRP A 99 10.58 -7.56 -18.16
CA TRP A 99 9.43 -7.05 -17.39
C TRP A 99 8.08 -7.16 -18.13
N THR A 100 8.10 -7.33 -19.45
CA THR A 100 6.92 -7.56 -20.29
C THR A 100 6.36 -8.99 -20.20
N THR A 101 7.08 -9.92 -19.56
CA THR A 101 6.65 -11.31 -19.36
C THR A 101 5.58 -11.46 -18.28
N TRP A 102 5.27 -10.39 -17.56
CA TRP A 102 4.19 -10.43 -16.59
C TRP A 102 2.84 -10.69 -17.28
N ARG A 103 2.00 -11.50 -16.65
CA ARG A 103 0.70 -11.89 -17.18
C ARG A 103 -0.35 -11.74 -16.10
N LYS A 104 -1.54 -11.28 -16.50
CA LYS A 104 -2.72 -11.24 -15.63
C LYS A 104 -3.51 -12.53 -15.77
N GLY A 105 -3.96 -13.07 -14.64
CA GLY A 105 -4.85 -14.22 -14.54
C GLY A 105 -6.16 -13.86 -13.84
N ALA A 106 -7.00 -14.89 -13.64
CA ALA A 106 -8.24 -14.79 -12.89
C ALA A 106 -8.29 -15.86 -11.80
N ALA A 107 -8.71 -15.44 -10.60
CA ALA A 107 -8.90 -16.32 -9.45
C ALA A 107 -10.14 -17.23 -9.58
N GLY A 108 -11.10 -16.90 -10.45
CA GLY A 108 -12.36 -17.66 -10.54
C GLY A 108 -13.14 -17.65 -9.22
N ASN A 109 -13.73 -18.79 -8.88
CA ASN A 109 -14.53 -18.98 -7.67
C ASN A 109 -13.75 -19.71 -6.55
N LEU A 110 -12.41 -19.68 -6.60
CA LEU A 110 -11.59 -20.29 -5.55
C LEU A 110 -11.87 -19.59 -4.20
N SER A 111 -11.92 -20.40 -3.14
CA SER A 111 -11.90 -19.94 -1.75
C SER A 111 -10.54 -19.36 -1.37
N GLY A 112 -10.48 -18.66 -0.24
CA GLY A 112 -9.25 -18.11 0.33
C GLY A 112 -8.19 -19.17 0.56
N ASP A 113 -8.57 -20.32 1.13
CA ASP A 113 -7.67 -21.46 1.33
C ASP A 113 -7.09 -21.96 -0.01
N GLN A 114 -7.95 -22.14 -1.02
CA GLN A 114 -7.51 -22.62 -2.34
C GLN A 114 -6.58 -21.62 -3.03
N LEU A 115 -6.80 -20.31 -2.84
CA LEU A 115 -5.91 -19.27 -3.37
C LEU A 115 -4.59 -19.23 -2.64
N LEU A 116 -4.60 -19.39 -1.32
CA LEU A 116 -3.38 -19.46 -0.51
C LEU A 116 -2.56 -20.69 -0.90
N GLU A 117 -3.20 -21.85 -1.08
CA GLU A 117 -2.54 -23.06 -1.58
C GLU A 117 -2.00 -22.87 -3.00
N ALA A 118 -2.74 -22.23 -3.91
CA ALA A 118 -2.24 -21.90 -5.25
C ALA A 118 -1.00 -20.99 -5.18
N ALA A 119 -0.92 -20.07 -4.22
CA ALA A 119 0.26 -19.24 -3.99
C ALA A 119 1.42 -20.05 -3.39
N LYS A 120 1.16 -20.99 -2.48
CA LYS A 120 2.20 -21.86 -1.88
C LYS A 120 2.83 -22.80 -2.90
N THR A 121 2.04 -23.40 -3.79
CA THR A 121 2.50 -24.44 -4.72
C THR A 121 2.82 -23.94 -6.13
N GLY A 122 2.31 -22.77 -6.50
CA GLY A 122 2.41 -22.24 -7.85
C GLY A 122 3.59 -21.30 -8.08
N ARG A 123 3.43 -20.50 -9.15
CA ARG A 123 4.29 -19.36 -9.48
C ARG A 123 3.41 -18.15 -9.75
N ILE A 124 2.70 -17.71 -8.72
CA ILE A 124 1.77 -16.58 -8.80
C ILE A 124 2.06 -15.52 -7.74
N TRP A 125 1.49 -14.35 -7.97
CA TRP A 125 1.44 -13.27 -7.03
C TRP A 125 0.01 -12.75 -6.95
N LEU A 126 -0.54 -12.78 -5.73
CA LEU A 126 -1.81 -12.18 -5.37
C LEU A 126 -1.54 -10.77 -4.84
N ASN A 127 -2.12 -9.78 -5.51
CA ASN A 127 -1.99 -8.37 -5.18
C ASN A 127 -3.35 -7.80 -4.76
N LEU A 128 -3.47 -7.49 -3.46
CA LEU A 128 -4.68 -6.97 -2.84
C LEU A 128 -4.45 -5.48 -2.54
N ARG A 129 -4.56 -4.62 -3.55
CA ARG A 129 -4.42 -3.17 -3.38
C ARG A 129 -5.55 -2.60 -2.53
N HIS A 130 -5.30 -1.53 -1.79
CA HIS A 130 -6.32 -0.83 -1.01
C HIS A 130 -7.09 -1.77 -0.07
N THR A 131 -6.42 -2.76 0.54
CA THR A 131 -7.10 -3.72 1.42
C THR A 131 -7.82 -3.00 2.57
N ASN A 132 -7.26 -1.89 3.05
CA ASN A 132 -7.88 -1.02 4.04
C ASN A 132 -9.22 -0.39 3.61
N ASP A 133 -9.52 -0.30 2.30
CA ASP A 133 -10.80 0.25 1.82
C ASP A 133 -11.90 -0.83 1.79
N PHE A 134 -11.52 -2.11 1.86
CA PHE A 134 -12.44 -3.24 1.69
C PHE A 134 -12.59 -4.14 2.93
N VAL A 135 -11.59 -4.20 3.79
CA VAL A 135 -11.57 -5.10 4.96
C VAL A 135 -11.31 -4.29 6.23
N ALA A 136 -12.30 -4.27 7.15
CA ALA A 136 -12.30 -3.39 8.31
C ALA A 136 -11.09 -3.59 9.25
N GLU A 137 -10.63 -4.84 9.42
CA GLU A 137 -9.44 -5.15 10.23
C GLU A 137 -8.18 -4.49 9.65
N TYR A 138 -8.06 -4.45 8.32
CA TYR A 138 -6.94 -3.82 7.63
C TYR A 138 -7.08 -2.29 7.59
N ALA A 139 -8.30 -1.75 7.66
CA ALA A 139 -8.54 -0.32 7.89
C ALA A 139 -8.01 0.10 9.27
N ALA A 140 -8.34 -0.65 10.32
CA ALA A 140 -7.84 -0.42 11.67
C ALA A 140 -6.31 -0.54 11.75
N LEU A 141 -5.72 -1.54 11.09
CA LEU A 141 -4.27 -1.68 10.99
C LEU A 141 -3.61 -0.48 10.28
N CYS A 142 -4.23 0.01 9.19
CA CYS A 142 -3.74 1.18 8.48
C CYS A 142 -3.72 2.41 9.41
N ASP A 143 -4.82 2.65 10.12
CA ASP A 143 -4.91 3.75 11.08
C ASP A 143 -3.88 3.64 12.20
N GLU A 144 -3.67 2.43 12.74
CA GLU A 144 -2.65 2.17 13.77
C GLU A 144 -1.23 2.49 13.28
N ILE A 145 -0.85 1.97 12.10
CA ILE A 145 0.47 2.21 11.49
C ILE A 145 0.72 3.71 11.28
N PHE A 146 -0.27 4.43 10.76
CA PHE A 146 -0.09 5.85 10.47
C PHE A 146 -0.18 6.72 11.71
N ALA A 147 -0.97 6.35 12.72
CA ALA A 147 -0.98 7.02 14.02
C ALA A 147 0.41 6.96 14.67
N GLU A 148 1.09 5.80 14.64
CA GLU A 148 2.45 5.69 15.16
C GLU A 148 3.45 6.53 14.34
N LYS A 149 3.41 6.42 13.00
CA LYS A 149 4.30 7.22 12.13
C LYS A 149 4.15 8.72 12.41
N GLU A 150 2.92 9.22 12.54
CA GLU A 150 2.62 10.64 12.78
C GLU A 150 3.00 11.07 14.20
N ALA A 151 2.89 10.18 15.20
CA ALA A 151 3.37 10.44 16.55
C ALA A 151 4.90 10.48 16.65
N ARG A 152 5.60 9.68 15.85
CA ARG A 152 7.06 9.53 15.90
C ARG A 152 7.82 10.52 15.03
N VAL A 153 7.20 11.02 13.95
CA VAL A 153 7.85 11.92 12.98
C VAL A 153 7.27 13.33 13.11
N PRO A 154 8.02 14.30 13.67
CA PRO A 154 7.52 15.66 13.88
C PRO A 154 7.00 16.32 12.60
N GLY A 155 5.75 16.79 12.65
CA GLY A 155 5.09 17.50 11.55
C GLY A 155 4.70 16.61 10.36
N LEU A 156 4.82 15.28 10.47
CA LEU A 156 4.32 14.37 9.45
C LEU A 156 2.81 14.48 9.34
N ARG A 157 2.32 14.65 8.12
CA ARG A 157 0.91 14.52 7.77
C ARG A 157 0.80 13.59 6.59
N THR A 158 0.05 12.51 6.74
CA THR A 158 -0.14 11.51 5.69
C THR A 158 -1.57 11.51 5.17
N PHE A 159 -1.75 11.19 3.89
CA PHE A 159 -3.05 11.05 3.24
C PHE A 159 -2.92 10.14 2.02
N LYS A 160 -4.05 9.73 1.45
CA LYS A 160 -4.09 8.71 0.37
C LYS A 160 -3.31 7.46 0.78
N ARG A 161 -3.65 6.94 1.95
CA ARG A 161 -3.05 5.76 2.56
C ARG A 161 -3.64 4.53 1.86
N ASP A 162 -2.83 3.85 1.06
CA ASP A 162 -3.15 2.55 0.46
C ASP A 162 -2.32 1.51 1.21
N LEU A 163 -2.99 0.73 2.06
CA LEU A 163 -2.41 -0.46 2.68
C LEU A 163 -2.90 -1.67 1.88
N GLY A 164 -1.99 -2.29 1.15
CA GLY A 164 -2.22 -3.49 0.37
C GLY A 164 -1.48 -4.71 0.90
N MET A 165 -1.98 -5.90 0.55
CA MET A 165 -1.35 -7.17 0.86
C MET A 165 -0.80 -7.84 -0.40
N LEU A 166 0.43 -8.35 -0.28
CA LEU A 166 1.10 -9.12 -1.32
C LEU A 166 1.32 -10.55 -0.80
N ILE A 167 0.74 -11.54 -1.48
CA ILE A 167 0.96 -12.96 -1.20
C ILE A 167 1.57 -13.58 -2.46
N SER A 168 2.81 -14.03 -2.36
CA SER A 168 3.61 -14.41 -3.52
C SER A 168 4.22 -15.79 -3.36
N SER A 169 4.20 -16.56 -4.43
CA SER A 169 4.90 -17.83 -4.53
C SER A 169 6.42 -17.70 -4.38
N ALA A 170 7.05 -18.85 -4.16
CA ALA A 170 8.50 -18.99 -4.17
C ALA A 170 9.13 -18.41 -5.44
N ASN A 171 10.25 -17.71 -5.28
CA ASN A 171 11.03 -17.14 -6.38
C ASN A 171 10.26 -16.17 -7.30
N ALA A 172 9.12 -15.65 -6.84
CA ALA A 172 8.42 -14.57 -7.55
C ALA A 172 9.26 -13.29 -7.49
N GLN A 173 9.20 -12.49 -8.56
CA GLN A 173 9.94 -11.23 -8.63
C GLN A 173 9.02 -10.07 -8.99
N VAL A 174 9.37 -8.89 -8.46
CA VAL A 174 8.79 -7.61 -8.89
C VAL A 174 9.85 -6.89 -9.69
N PHE A 175 9.57 -6.70 -10.98
CA PHE A 175 10.49 -6.07 -11.93
C PHE A 175 10.83 -4.63 -11.53
N TYR A 176 11.93 -4.13 -12.08
CA TYR A 176 12.40 -2.77 -11.88
C TYR A 176 11.31 -1.73 -12.22
N HIS A 177 10.91 -0.95 -11.23
CA HIS A 177 9.88 0.08 -11.34
C HIS A 177 10.11 1.19 -10.32
N LEU A 178 9.29 2.24 -10.38
CA LEU A 178 9.21 3.23 -9.32
C LEU A 178 7.76 3.65 -9.11
N ASP A 179 7.46 4.07 -7.89
CA ASP A 179 6.16 4.61 -7.54
C ASP A 179 6.18 6.14 -7.52
N VAL A 180 5.02 6.72 -7.81
CA VAL A 180 4.78 8.15 -7.63
C VAL A 180 4.65 8.53 -6.13
N PRO A 181 3.87 7.82 -5.29
CA PRO A 181 3.81 8.07 -3.84
C PRO A 181 5.10 7.68 -3.09
N LEU A 182 5.11 7.92 -1.77
CA LEU A 182 6.06 7.29 -0.85
C LEU A 182 5.63 5.86 -0.60
N VAL A 183 6.60 4.97 -0.39
CA VAL A 183 6.34 3.54 -0.14
C VAL A 183 7.04 3.05 1.13
N SER A 184 6.36 2.17 1.86
CA SER A 184 6.99 1.30 2.86
C SER A 184 6.53 -0.14 2.65
N LEU A 185 7.47 -1.09 2.62
CA LEU A 185 7.23 -2.52 2.50
C LEU A 185 7.55 -3.19 3.84
N TRP A 186 6.66 -4.05 4.30
CA TRP A 186 6.75 -4.72 5.61
C TRP A 186 6.70 -6.22 5.41
N GLN A 187 7.74 -6.92 5.82
CA GLN A 187 7.84 -8.36 5.62
C GLN A 187 7.15 -9.10 6.74
N ILE A 188 6.19 -9.95 6.37
CA ILE A 188 5.33 -10.69 7.30
C ILE A 188 5.71 -12.17 7.33
N ARG A 189 5.88 -12.81 6.17
CA ARG A 189 6.32 -14.22 6.07
C ARG A 189 7.29 -14.42 4.93
N GLY A 190 8.18 -15.39 5.08
CA GLY A 190 9.20 -15.72 4.09
C GLY A 190 10.34 -14.71 4.09
N GLN A 191 11.20 -14.81 3.09
CA GLN A 191 12.37 -13.94 2.93
C GLN A 191 12.38 -13.35 1.54
N LYS A 192 12.78 -12.09 1.41
CA LYS A 192 12.97 -11.43 0.11
C LYS A 192 14.13 -10.46 0.14
N LYS A 193 14.68 -10.18 -1.04
CA LYS A 193 15.70 -9.15 -1.23
C LYS A 193 15.08 -7.98 -1.97
N VAL A 194 15.32 -6.77 -1.46
CA VAL A 194 14.90 -5.52 -2.09
C VAL A 194 16.14 -4.75 -2.51
N TRP A 195 16.16 -4.31 -3.77
CA TRP A 195 17.17 -3.38 -4.27
C TRP A 195 16.51 -2.02 -4.44
N VAL A 196 17.06 -1.00 -3.79
CA VAL A 196 16.61 0.38 -3.92
C VAL A 196 17.73 1.21 -4.55
N TYR A 197 17.41 1.83 -5.68
CA TYR A 197 18.39 2.54 -6.50
C TYR A 197 18.34 4.05 -6.24
N PRO A 198 19.45 4.77 -6.41
CA PRO A 198 19.47 6.22 -6.32
C PRO A 198 18.48 6.89 -7.30
N VAL A 199 17.84 7.97 -6.86
CA VAL A 199 17.01 8.84 -7.74
C VAL A 199 17.91 9.76 -8.56
N ALA A 200 18.66 9.18 -9.49
CA ALA A 200 19.61 9.85 -10.38
C ALA A 200 19.99 8.95 -11.56
N ASP A 201 20.66 9.51 -12.56
CA ASP A 201 21.30 8.72 -13.62
C ASP A 201 22.40 7.80 -13.04
N PRO A 202 22.60 6.59 -13.60
CA PRO A 202 21.88 6.02 -14.75
C PRO A 202 20.54 5.34 -14.38
N TYR A 203 20.18 5.24 -13.09
CA TYR A 203 19.06 4.45 -12.59
C TYR A 203 17.69 5.01 -12.99
N VAL A 204 17.53 6.33 -12.88
CA VAL A 204 16.33 7.04 -13.31
C VAL A 204 16.63 8.49 -13.66
N GLY A 205 16.39 8.86 -14.92
CA GLY A 205 16.48 10.23 -15.40
C GLY A 205 15.17 11.01 -15.26
N GLU A 206 15.24 12.35 -15.35
CA GLU A 206 14.07 13.22 -15.26
C GLU A 206 12.99 12.87 -16.30
N LEU A 207 13.38 12.51 -17.53
CA LEU A 207 12.46 12.13 -18.61
C LEU A 207 11.65 10.87 -18.29
N ALA A 208 12.27 9.86 -17.67
CA ALA A 208 11.57 8.64 -17.25
C ALA A 208 10.56 8.95 -16.14
N LEU A 209 10.96 9.74 -15.13
CA LEU A 209 10.06 10.22 -14.08
C LEU A 209 8.85 10.97 -14.65
N GLU A 210 9.09 11.89 -15.60
CA GLU A 210 8.02 12.66 -16.24
C GLU A 210 7.04 11.73 -16.99
N LYS A 211 7.54 10.76 -17.77
CA LYS A 211 6.70 9.80 -18.51
C LYS A 211 5.79 9.00 -17.57
N ILE A 212 6.34 8.50 -16.46
CA ILE A 212 5.60 7.71 -15.46
C ILE A 212 4.55 8.58 -14.77
N VAL A 213 4.92 9.77 -14.30
CA VAL A 213 3.98 10.70 -13.61
C VAL A 213 2.86 11.18 -14.53
N LEU A 214 3.15 11.35 -15.83
CA LEU A 214 2.15 11.68 -16.85
C LEU A 214 1.33 10.46 -17.31
N LYS A 215 1.68 9.26 -16.87
CA LYS A 215 1.08 7.99 -17.31
C LYS A 215 1.20 7.76 -18.82
N GLU A 216 2.31 8.17 -19.41
CA GLU A 216 2.65 7.84 -20.81
C GLU A 216 3.24 6.44 -20.94
N THR A 217 3.86 5.97 -19.86
CA THR A 217 4.38 4.61 -19.72
C THR A 217 3.83 3.98 -18.44
N ALA A 218 3.92 2.65 -18.35
CA ALA A 218 3.76 1.96 -17.07
C ALA A 218 4.88 2.37 -16.09
N GLU A 219 4.74 1.94 -14.83
CA GLU A 219 5.73 2.16 -13.78
C GLU A 219 6.96 1.25 -13.93
N GLN A 220 6.83 0.11 -14.62
CA GLN A 220 7.96 -0.75 -15.01
C GLN A 220 8.68 -0.19 -16.24
N PHE A 221 10.01 -0.20 -16.22
CA PHE A 221 10.84 0.30 -17.30
C PHE A 221 12.18 -0.45 -17.40
N ALA A 222 13.00 -0.06 -18.37
CA ALA A 222 14.26 -0.76 -18.67
C ALA A 222 15.20 -0.84 -17.47
N PHE A 223 15.84 -1.99 -17.33
CA PHE A 223 16.77 -2.33 -16.26
C PHE A 223 18.02 -2.96 -16.84
N GLU A 224 19.17 -2.56 -16.31
CA GLU A 224 20.44 -3.21 -16.58
C GLU A 224 20.99 -3.88 -15.31
N PRO A 225 21.25 -5.20 -15.32
CA PRO A 225 21.72 -5.94 -14.14
C PRO A 225 22.97 -5.33 -13.47
N ALA A 226 23.86 -4.72 -14.26
CA ALA A 226 25.05 -4.03 -13.74
C ALA A 226 24.72 -2.89 -12.76
N TRP A 227 23.50 -2.33 -12.81
CA TRP A 227 23.05 -1.29 -11.87
C TRP A 227 22.91 -1.78 -10.43
N ASP A 228 22.79 -3.09 -10.20
CA ASP A 228 22.73 -3.65 -8.85
C ASP A 228 23.94 -3.26 -7.99
N ALA A 229 25.10 -3.03 -8.61
CA ALA A 229 26.32 -2.62 -7.92
C ALA A 229 26.20 -1.28 -7.19
N GLY A 230 25.24 -0.42 -7.56
CA GLY A 230 24.98 0.85 -6.88
C GLY A 230 23.65 0.90 -6.13
N ALA A 231 22.94 -0.23 -6.03
CA ALA A 231 21.72 -0.32 -5.25
C ALA A 231 22.03 -0.49 -3.76
N GLN A 232 21.18 0.09 -2.92
CA GLN A 232 21.09 -0.37 -1.54
C GLN A 232 20.29 -1.68 -1.53
N CYS A 233 20.92 -2.75 -1.08
CA CYS A 233 20.28 -4.05 -0.91
C CYS A 233 19.79 -4.21 0.54
N VAL A 234 18.57 -4.69 0.70
CA VAL A 234 18.00 -5.04 2.01
C VAL A 234 17.44 -6.46 1.92
N ASP A 235 18.03 -7.36 2.69
CA ASP A 235 17.44 -8.67 2.96
C ASP A 235 16.35 -8.51 4.02
N MET A 236 15.12 -8.83 3.64
CA MET A 236 13.95 -8.71 4.50
C MET A 236 13.52 -10.09 4.98
N VAL A 237 13.50 -10.25 6.30
CA VAL A 237 12.92 -11.38 7.03
C VAL A 237 11.65 -10.92 7.76
N PRO A 238 10.80 -11.81 8.28
CA PRO A 238 9.63 -11.40 9.08
C PRO A 238 10.03 -10.39 10.16
N GLY A 239 9.29 -9.29 10.24
CA GLY A 239 9.59 -8.18 11.14
C GLY A 239 10.47 -7.08 10.55
N THR A 240 10.97 -7.24 9.32
CA THR A 240 11.71 -6.16 8.64
C THR A 240 10.76 -5.24 7.89
N MET A 241 10.89 -3.93 8.08
CA MET A 241 10.27 -2.90 7.25
C MET A 241 11.33 -2.07 6.54
N VAL A 242 11.09 -1.76 5.26
CA VAL A 242 11.92 -0.81 4.51
C VAL A 242 11.04 0.27 3.92
N THR A 243 11.52 1.50 3.94
CA THR A 243 10.93 2.64 3.23
C THR A 243 12.03 3.42 2.53
N TRP A 244 11.73 4.03 1.39
CA TRP A 244 12.72 4.71 0.58
C TRP A 244 12.32 6.11 0.16
N LYS A 245 13.32 6.85 -0.32
CA LYS A 245 13.11 8.18 -0.89
C LYS A 245 12.09 8.09 -2.04
N GLN A 246 11.14 9.03 -2.07
CA GLN A 246 10.12 9.09 -3.12
C GLN A 246 10.75 9.02 -4.53
N ASN A 247 10.12 8.20 -5.40
CA ASN A 247 10.54 7.92 -6.77
C ASN A 247 11.89 7.20 -6.92
N ALA A 248 12.42 6.58 -5.85
CA ALA A 248 13.54 5.65 -5.98
C ALA A 248 13.08 4.41 -6.76
N PRO A 249 13.77 4.07 -7.87
CA PRO A 249 13.52 2.81 -8.52
C PRO A 249 13.85 1.66 -7.57
N HIS A 250 13.16 0.54 -7.74
CA HIS A 250 13.39 -0.64 -6.95
C HIS A 250 12.92 -1.90 -7.68
N ARG A 251 13.48 -3.03 -7.27
CA ARG A 251 13.08 -4.38 -7.69
C ARG A 251 13.12 -5.31 -6.48
N ILE A 252 12.39 -6.41 -6.57
CA ILE A 252 12.24 -7.38 -5.47
C ILE A 252 12.42 -8.79 -6.01
N GLU A 253 13.10 -9.63 -5.25
CA GLU A 253 13.22 -11.06 -5.48
C GLU A 253 12.83 -11.81 -4.21
N ASN A 254 11.79 -12.62 -4.29
CA ASN A 254 11.37 -13.46 -3.19
C ASN A 254 12.23 -14.72 -3.12
N GLY A 255 12.52 -15.19 -1.91
CA GLY A 255 13.19 -16.45 -1.67
C GLY A 255 12.35 -17.67 -2.03
N PRO A 256 12.89 -18.90 -1.81
CA PRO A 256 12.32 -20.15 -2.29
C PRO A 256 11.15 -20.66 -1.41
N MET A 257 10.29 -19.76 -0.92
CA MET A 257 9.09 -20.08 -0.14
C MET A 257 7.98 -19.04 -0.36
N LEU A 258 6.79 -19.33 0.18
CA LEU A 258 5.71 -18.35 0.27
C LEU A 258 6.23 -17.06 0.93
N ASN A 259 5.94 -15.93 0.30
CA ASN A 259 6.26 -14.62 0.78
C ASN A 259 4.98 -13.81 1.00
N VAL A 260 4.87 -13.20 2.19
CA VAL A 260 3.75 -12.33 2.54
C VAL A 260 4.31 -11.00 3.00
N SER A 261 3.77 -9.90 2.47
CA SER A 261 4.15 -8.57 2.90
C SER A 261 3.01 -7.58 2.81
N ILE A 262 3.04 -6.59 3.69
CA ILE A 262 2.21 -5.38 3.56
C ILE A 262 2.97 -4.40 2.68
N SER A 263 2.35 -3.93 1.60
CA SER A 263 2.84 -2.81 0.81
C SER A 263 2.00 -1.58 1.11
N ILE A 264 2.64 -0.47 1.47
CA ILE A 264 1.94 0.76 1.79
C ILE A 264 2.41 1.87 0.87
N GLU A 265 1.48 2.43 0.10
CA GLU A 265 1.66 3.69 -0.62
C GLU A 265 0.98 4.83 0.16
N PHE A 266 1.64 5.98 0.25
CA PHE A 266 1.04 7.16 0.87
C PHE A 266 1.61 8.47 0.35
N MET A 267 0.87 9.55 0.59
CA MET A 267 1.30 10.91 0.27
C MET A 267 1.52 11.73 1.53
N THR A 268 2.41 12.69 1.40
CA THR A 268 2.60 13.82 2.32
C THR A 268 2.51 15.12 1.51
N PRO A 269 2.33 16.30 2.12
CA PRO A 269 2.32 17.55 1.37
C PRO A 269 3.59 17.75 0.51
N PRO A 270 4.82 17.47 1.00
CA PRO A 270 6.01 17.50 0.16
C PRO A 270 5.98 16.50 -1.00
N ALA A 271 5.48 15.28 -0.77
CA ALA A 271 5.42 14.26 -1.81
C ALA A 271 4.42 14.62 -2.92
N LEU A 272 3.27 15.18 -2.55
CA LEU A 272 2.28 15.70 -3.50
C LEU A 272 2.83 16.89 -4.29
N MET A 273 3.56 17.80 -3.64
CA MET A 273 4.23 18.91 -4.31
C MET A 273 5.21 18.40 -5.36
N ARG A 274 6.09 17.46 -4.98
CA ARG A 274 7.05 16.84 -5.89
C ARG A 274 6.37 16.20 -7.11
N ALA A 275 5.31 15.43 -6.90
CA ALA A 275 4.56 14.81 -7.99
C ALA A 275 3.96 15.85 -8.96
N ASN A 276 3.46 16.98 -8.46
CA ASN A 276 2.95 18.06 -9.33
C ASN A 276 4.08 18.83 -10.03
N VAL A 277 5.24 19.01 -9.40
CA VAL A 277 6.42 19.61 -10.06
C VAL A 277 6.90 18.73 -11.23
N ILE A 278 6.99 17.41 -11.03
CA ILE A 278 7.37 16.47 -12.09
C ILE A 278 6.32 16.49 -13.22
N TYR A 279 5.03 16.47 -12.88
CA TYR A 279 3.95 16.58 -13.85
C TYR A 279 4.06 17.87 -14.68
N ALA A 280 4.25 19.02 -14.03
CA ALA A 280 4.41 20.30 -14.72
C ALA A 280 5.63 20.32 -15.63
N ASN A 281 6.76 19.76 -15.19
CA ASN A 281 7.95 19.62 -16.02
C ASN A 281 7.64 18.85 -17.30
N GLY A 282 6.98 17.71 -17.16
CA GLY A 282 6.59 16.88 -18.29
C GLY A 282 5.68 17.62 -19.27
N VAL A 283 4.68 18.35 -18.77
CA VAL A 283 3.78 19.19 -19.59
C VAL A 283 4.57 20.29 -20.32
N LEU A 284 5.36 21.09 -19.60
CA LEU A 284 6.12 22.20 -20.18
C LEU A 284 7.10 21.72 -21.25
N ARG A 285 7.76 20.59 -21.02
CA ARG A 285 8.69 19.99 -21.97
C ARG A 285 7.99 19.54 -23.26
N ARG A 286 6.86 18.85 -23.15
CA ARG A 286 6.10 18.30 -24.30
C ARG A 286 5.33 19.35 -25.07
N ARG A 287 4.78 20.36 -24.39
CA ARG A 287 3.90 21.37 -24.99
C ARG A 287 4.65 22.60 -25.47
N LEU A 288 5.76 22.97 -24.81
CA LEU A 288 6.46 24.23 -25.07
C LEU A 288 7.95 24.03 -25.43
N GLY A 289 8.45 22.80 -25.51
CA GLY A 289 9.87 22.53 -25.77
C GLY A 289 10.81 23.00 -24.66
N ALA A 290 10.28 23.35 -23.48
CA ALA A 290 11.06 23.88 -22.37
C ALA A 290 12.00 22.81 -21.77
N ARG A 291 13.05 23.25 -21.05
CA ARG A 291 13.98 22.37 -20.31
C ARG A 291 13.92 22.61 -18.80
N PRO A 292 12.77 22.37 -18.15
CA PRO A 292 12.64 22.58 -16.72
C PRO A 292 13.46 21.54 -15.93
N ARG A 293 13.95 21.94 -14.75
CA ARG A 293 14.54 21.04 -13.74
C ARG A 293 13.54 20.73 -12.64
N ILE A 294 13.72 19.66 -11.88
CA ILE A 294 12.89 19.40 -10.68
C ILE A 294 13.27 20.37 -9.54
N GLN A 295 12.28 21.00 -8.90
CA GLN A 295 12.46 21.82 -7.70
C GLN A 295 11.99 21.04 -6.47
N ASN A 296 12.70 21.23 -5.37
CA ASN A 296 12.34 20.65 -4.08
C ASN A 296 11.62 21.70 -3.21
N GLY A 297 10.77 21.23 -2.30
CA GLY A 297 10.09 22.07 -1.33
C GLY A 297 8.99 22.96 -1.94
N PHE A 298 8.73 24.09 -1.29
CA PHE A 298 7.57 24.96 -1.52
C PHE A 298 7.94 26.37 -2.00
N GLY A 299 9.10 26.53 -2.66
CA GLY A 299 9.53 27.83 -3.17
C GLY A 299 8.64 28.36 -4.31
N PRO A 300 8.77 29.66 -4.68
CA PRO A 300 7.93 30.30 -5.70
C PRO A 300 7.87 29.54 -7.03
N MET A 301 8.99 28.99 -7.49
CA MET A 301 9.05 28.21 -8.73
C MET A 301 8.28 26.88 -8.62
N ALA A 302 8.32 26.21 -7.46
CA ALA A 302 7.56 24.99 -7.22
C ALA A 302 6.04 25.29 -7.16
N LEU A 303 5.65 26.41 -6.56
CA LEU A 303 4.26 26.88 -6.53
C LEU A 303 3.75 27.23 -7.94
N GLY A 304 4.54 27.92 -8.76
CA GLY A 304 4.21 28.18 -10.16
C GLY A 304 4.01 26.88 -10.95
N LYS A 305 4.87 25.89 -10.74
CA LYS A 305 4.71 24.56 -11.35
C LYS A 305 3.50 23.80 -10.85
N LEU A 306 3.17 23.90 -9.56
CA LEU A 306 1.92 23.37 -9.03
C LEU A 306 0.72 23.98 -9.77
N ALA A 307 0.70 25.30 -9.98
CA ALA A 307 -0.37 25.96 -10.73
C ALA A 307 -0.46 25.45 -12.18
N VAL A 308 0.68 25.30 -12.88
CA VAL A 308 0.73 24.69 -14.22
C VAL A 308 0.18 23.26 -14.21
N ALA A 309 0.58 22.43 -13.25
CA ALA A 309 0.09 21.05 -13.16
C ALA A 309 -1.42 20.99 -12.92
N ARG A 310 -1.95 21.85 -12.05
CA ARG A 310 -3.39 21.91 -11.75
C ARG A 310 -4.19 22.44 -12.94
N GLY A 311 -3.73 23.50 -13.60
CA GLY A 311 -4.35 24.03 -14.82
C GLY A 311 -4.35 23.00 -15.95
N ALA A 312 -3.22 22.33 -16.18
CA ALA A 312 -3.12 21.29 -17.21
C ALA A 312 -4.03 20.08 -16.93
N LYS A 313 -4.22 19.70 -15.67
CA LYS A 313 -5.18 18.64 -15.29
C LYS A 313 -6.64 19.11 -15.48
N ALA A 314 -6.97 20.33 -15.06
CA ALA A 314 -8.32 20.89 -15.23
C ALA A 314 -8.71 21.02 -16.71
N LEU A 315 -7.75 21.31 -17.58
CA LEU A 315 -7.92 21.41 -19.03
C LEU A 315 -7.75 20.07 -19.76
N ASN A 316 -7.53 18.96 -19.05
CA ASN A 316 -7.28 17.63 -19.62
C ASN A 316 -6.19 17.62 -20.71
N LEU A 317 -5.11 18.38 -20.50
CA LEU A 317 -4.02 18.49 -21.49
C LEU A 317 -3.16 17.23 -21.61
N GLN A 318 -3.47 16.16 -20.89
CA GLN A 318 -2.74 14.91 -20.93
C GLN A 318 -3.73 13.76 -20.98
N THR A 319 -3.62 12.95 -22.01
CA THR A 319 -4.40 11.71 -22.15
C THR A 319 -3.55 10.57 -21.62
N PRO A 320 -3.93 9.94 -20.49
CA PRO A 320 -3.15 8.85 -19.93
C PRO A 320 -3.18 7.64 -20.87
N HIS A 321 -2.04 6.97 -21.03
CA HIS A 321 -1.96 5.70 -21.72
C HIS A 321 -2.33 4.58 -20.76
N VAL A 322 -3.58 4.11 -20.82
CA VAL A 322 -4.05 3.01 -19.98
C VAL A 322 -3.73 1.69 -20.66
N ARG A 323 -2.73 0.96 -20.15
CA ARG A 323 -2.44 -0.39 -20.61
C ARG A 323 -3.38 -1.38 -19.94
N HIS A 324 -4.32 -1.93 -20.69
CA HIS A 324 -5.13 -3.05 -20.25
C HIS A 324 -4.35 -4.35 -20.50
N LEU A 325 -4.10 -5.11 -19.44
CA LEU A 325 -3.58 -6.47 -19.60
C LEU A 325 -4.74 -7.46 -19.66
N PRO A 326 -4.85 -8.22 -20.77
CA PRO A 326 -5.87 -9.25 -20.86
C PRO A 326 -5.61 -10.34 -19.83
N VAL A 327 -6.68 -10.99 -19.39
CA VAL A 327 -6.60 -12.22 -18.59
C VAL A 327 -6.18 -13.34 -19.52
N THR A 328 -5.03 -13.97 -19.26
CA THR A 328 -4.44 -15.00 -20.12
C THR A 328 -4.34 -16.37 -19.45
N PHE A 329 -4.68 -16.48 -18.17
CA PHE A 329 -4.73 -17.76 -17.46
C PHE A 329 -5.76 -17.74 -16.33
N GLY A 330 -6.15 -18.92 -15.85
CA GLY A 330 -6.94 -19.12 -14.65
C GLY A 330 -6.23 -20.02 -13.64
N LEU A 331 -6.74 -20.01 -12.40
CA LEU A 331 -6.33 -20.96 -11.36
C LEU A 331 -7.33 -22.12 -11.29
N ASP A 332 -6.84 -23.30 -10.90
CA ASP A 332 -7.62 -24.54 -10.79
C ASP A 332 -7.44 -25.14 -9.40
N ALA A 333 -8.52 -25.26 -8.64
CA ALA A 333 -8.51 -25.81 -7.30
C ALA A 333 -8.12 -27.30 -7.27
N ALA A 334 -8.40 -28.06 -8.33
CA ALA A 334 -8.05 -29.48 -8.41
C ALA A 334 -6.57 -29.70 -8.72
N ARG A 335 -5.87 -28.66 -9.22
CA ARG A 335 -4.44 -28.69 -9.55
C ARG A 335 -3.75 -27.42 -9.03
N PRO A 336 -3.62 -27.25 -7.69
CA PRO A 336 -3.02 -26.05 -7.12
C PRO A 336 -1.63 -25.78 -7.70
N GLY A 337 -1.43 -24.55 -8.16
CA GLY A 337 -0.16 -24.10 -8.76
C GLY A 337 -0.04 -24.32 -10.27
N PHE A 338 -0.96 -25.06 -10.89
CA PHE A 338 -1.05 -25.16 -12.35
C PHE A 338 -1.81 -23.96 -12.94
N LEU A 339 -1.24 -23.33 -13.97
CA LEU A 339 -1.91 -22.24 -14.69
C LEU A 339 -2.73 -22.82 -15.84
N VAL A 340 -4.05 -22.58 -15.82
CA VAL A 340 -4.93 -22.97 -16.93
C VAL A 340 -4.89 -21.88 -17.99
N GLU A 341 -4.19 -22.13 -19.08
CA GLU A 341 -4.08 -21.20 -20.20
C GLU A 341 -5.46 -20.82 -20.76
N ARG A 342 -5.64 -19.53 -21.06
CA ARG A 342 -6.83 -18.99 -21.73
C ARG A 342 -6.43 -18.45 -23.08
N VAL A 343 -7.07 -18.96 -24.12
CA VAL A 343 -6.91 -18.51 -25.51
C VAL A 343 -7.67 -17.21 -25.72
#